data_AF-A0A520HPZ4-F1
#
_entry.id   AF-A0A520HPZ4-F1
#
_cell.length_a   1.000
_cell.length_b   1.000
_cell.length_c   1.000
_cell.angle_alpha   90.00
_cell.angle_beta   90.00
_cell.angle_gamma   90.00
#
_symmetry.space_group_name_H-M   'P 1'
#
loop_
_entity.id
_entity.type
_entity.pdbx_description
1 polymer ?
#
loop_
_entity_poly.entity_id
_entity_poly.type
_entity_poly.pdbx_seq_one_letter_code
_entity_poly.pdbx_strand_id
1 'polypeptide(L)'
;MNDDASGTITAVLGPTNTGKTHLAIERMCAHSSGMIGFPLRLLAREVYDRVVAIKGANRVALITGEEKITPPDARWLLCTAESMPDKDVAFVGIDEAQLGADPERGHVFTDRLLRARGREETMILGSEALRPMVKALVPDAEIVGRPRFSTLSYAGARKISRLPKRSAIVAFSAEEVYAVAEMLRRLRGGAAVVMGALSPRTRNAQVAMFQAGEVDYLVATDAIGMGLNMDVAHVAFASLNKFDGKRQRRL
;
A
#
# COMPACT_ATOMS: atom_id res chain seq x y z
N MET A 1 -10.31 -21.55 33.24
CA MET A 1 -10.80 -21.36 31.86
C MET A 1 -9.57 -21.25 31.00
N ASN A 2 -9.30 -22.27 30.18
CA ASN A 2 -8.09 -22.35 29.36
C ASN A 2 -8.21 -21.36 28.20
N ASP A 3 -7.34 -20.36 28.18
CA ASP A 3 -7.26 -19.30 27.16
C ASP A 3 -6.11 -19.59 26.16
N ASP A 4 -5.90 -20.87 25.84
CA ASP A 4 -4.63 -21.40 25.34
C ASP A 4 -4.67 -21.81 23.85
N ALA A 5 -5.35 -21.02 23.03
CA ALA A 5 -5.37 -21.23 21.58
C ALA A 5 -5.41 -19.93 20.77
N SER A 6 -4.78 -18.84 21.26
CA SER A 6 -4.53 -17.69 20.41
C SER A 6 -3.29 -17.96 19.56
N GLY A 7 -3.45 -17.94 18.22
CA GLY A 7 -2.35 -18.08 17.29
C GLY A 7 -1.28 -17.00 17.49
N THR A 8 -0.07 -17.26 17.02
CA THR A 8 1.06 -16.32 17.16
C THR A 8 0.75 -14.97 16.53
N ILE A 9 1.08 -13.87 17.22
CA ILE A 9 0.93 -12.51 16.69
C ILE A 9 2.32 -11.96 16.38
N THR A 10 2.55 -11.58 15.12
CA THR A 10 3.82 -10.99 14.68
C THR A 10 3.58 -9.64 14.03
N ALA A 11 4.24 -8.61 14.53
CA ALA A 11 4.29 -7.30 13.91
C ALA A 11 5.57 -7.17 13.08
N VAL A 12 5.43 -7.18 11.75
CA VAL A 12 6.53 -6.96 10.81
C VAL A 12 6.59 -5.47 10.48
N LEU A 13 7.56 -4.78 11.07
CA LEU A 13 7.71 -3.33 10.97
C LEU A 13 8.91 -2.95 10.12
N GLY A 14 8.75 -1.92 9.29
CA GLY A 14 9.83 -1.37 8.49
C GLY A 14 9.35 -0.38 7.43
N PRO A 15 10.26 0.37 6.78
CA PRO A 15 9.90 1.32 5.72
C PRO A 15 9.20 0.63 4.53
N THR A 16 8.68 1.42 3.59
CA THR A 16 8.22 0.89 2.29
C THR A 16 9.39 0.23 1.54
N ASN A 17 9.09 -0.64 0.57
CA ASN A 17 10.08 -1.41 -0.20
C ASN A 17 10.97 -2.34 0.66
N THR A 18 10.32 -3.18 1.45
CA THR A 18 10.93 -4.13 2.41
C THR A 18 10.38 -5.55 2.29
N GLY A 19 9.52 -5.83 1.31
CA GLY A 19 8.95 -7.16 1.08
C GLY A 19 7.89 -7.62 2.09
N LYS A 20 7.42 -6.74 2.99
CA LYS A 20 6.42 -7.05 4.03
C LYS A 20 5.15 -7.72 3.49
N THR A 21 4.50 -7.08 2.52
CA THR A 21 3.28 -7.60 1.90
C THR A 21 3.54 -8.91 1.16
N HIS A 22 4.72 -9.06 0.54
CA HIS A 22 5.11 -10.30 -0.12
C HIS A 22 5.20 -11.46 0.88
N LEU A 23 5.89 -11.25 2.01
CA LEU A 23 5.98 -12.21 3.10
C LEU A 23 4.60 -12.62 3.63
N ALA A 24 3.70 -11.65 3.87
CA ALA A 24 2.35 -11.98 4.34
C ALA A 24 1.55 -12.82 3.34
N ILE A 25 1.69 -12.56 2.04
CA ILE A 25 1.04 -13.35 1.00
C ILE A 25 1.59 -14.79 0.99
N GLU A 26 2.92 -14.97 1.07
CA GLU A 26 3.54 -16.29 1.14
C GLU A 26 3.08 -17.07 2.37
N ARG A 27 3.10 -16.42 3.55
CA ARG A 27 2.64 -17.01 4.80
C ARG A 27 1.15 -17.37 4.72
N MET A 28 0.29 -16.46 4.28
CA MET A 28 -1.14 -16.74 4.10
C MET A 28 -1.37 -17.93 3.15
N CYS A 29 -0.63 -18.01 2.05
CA CYS A 29 -0.74 -19.11 1.10
C CYS A 29 -0.22 -20.44 1.65
N ALA A 30 0.67 -20.44 2.64
CA ALA A 30 1.15 -21.66 3.30
C ALA A 30 0.12 -22.23 4.30
N HIS A 31 -0.85 -21.44 4.75
CA HIS A 31 -1.90 -21.86 5.68
C HIS A 31 -3.12 -22.49 5.00
N SER A 32 -3.93 -23.20 5.78
CA SER A 32 -5.14 -23.91 5.31
C SER A 32 -6.27 -22.97 4.84
N SER A 33 -6.32 -21.76 5.39
CA SER A 33 -7.16 -20.63 4.99
C SER A 33 -6.53 -19.31 5.48
N GLY A 34 -6.92 -18.18 4.91
CA GLY A 34 -6.45 -16.90 5.43
C GLY A 34 -7.16 -15.68 4.84
N MET A 35 -6.98 -14.54 5.50
CA MET A 35 -7.45 -13.26 5.01
C MET A 35 -6.40 -12.18 5.17
N ILE A 36 -6.35 -11.22 4.23
CA ILE A 36 -5.55 -10.01 4.37
C ILE A 36 -6.43 -8.78 4.10
N GLY A 37 -6.40 -7.83 5.04
CA GLY A 37 -6.98 -6.49 4.89
C GLY A 37 -5.96 -5.50 4.33
N PHE A 38 -6.25 -4.93 3.17
CA PHE A 38 -5.45 -3.92 2.49
C PHE A 38 -6.04 -2.52 2.65
N PRO A 39 -5.21 -1.47 2.59
CA PRO A 39 -5.70 -0.11 2.72
C PRO A 39 -6.39 0.46 1.48
N LEU A 40 -6.10 -0.15 0.33
CA LEU A 40 -6.55 0.30 -0.98
C LEU A 40 -7.09 -0.88 -1.78
N ARG A 41 -8.21 -0.63 -2.46
CA ARG A 41 -8.82 -1.58 -3.38
C ARG A 41 -7.85 -2.08 -4.46
N LEU A 42 -7.03 -1.19 -5.00
CA LEU A 42 -6.10 -1.54 -6.08
C LEU A 42 -5.07 -2.59 -5.61
N LEU A 43 -4.59 -2.47 -4.36
CA LEU A 43 -3.71 -3.46 -3.75
C LEU A 43 -4.43 -4.79 -3.52
N ALA A 44 -5.66 -4.75 -2.98
CA ALA A 44 -6.46 -5.96 -2.78
C ALA A 44 -6.69 -6.70 -4.11
N ARG A 45 -6.94 -5.97 -5.20
CA ARG A 45 -7.12 -6.54 -6.54
C ARG A 45 -5.84 -7.14 -7.10
N GLU A 46 -4.73 -6.41 -7.04
CA GLU A 46 -3.42 -6.90 -7.50
C GLU A 46 -3.03 -8.20 -6.79
N VAL A 47 -3.21 -8.25 -5.46
CA VAL A 47 -2.92 -9.44 -4.67
C VAL A 47 -3.92 -10.56 -4.94
N TYR A 48 -5.20 -10.25 -5.15
CA TYR A 48 -6.20 -11.23 -5.56
C TYR A 48 -5.78 -11.96 -6.84
N ASP A 49 -5.42 -11.23 -7.89
CA ASP A 49 -5.02 -11.84 -9.18
C ASP A 49 -3.77 -12.74 -9.01
N ARG A 50 -2.81 -12.31 -8.17
CA ARG A 50 -1.62 -13.12 -7.81
C ARG A 50 -1.98 -14.39 -7.05
N VAL A 51 -2.87 -14.32 -6.06
CA VAL A 51 -3.25 -15.49 -5.24
C VAL A 51 -4.15 -16.44 -6.04
N VAL A 52 -4.99 -15.93 -6.95
CA VAL A 52 -5.74 -16.75 -7.91
C VAL A 52 -4.80 -17.58 -8.78
N ALA A 53 -3.69 -17.01 -9.25
CA ALA A 53 -2.70 -17.75 -10.03
C ALA A 53 -2.04 -18.90 -9.22
N ILE A 54 -1.97 -18.77 -7.89
CA ILE A 54 -1.35 -19.77 -7.00
C ILE A 54 -2.37 -20.84 -6.54
N LYS A 55 -3.58 -20.42 -6.17
CA LYS A 55 -4.58 -21.25 -5.46
C LYS A 55 -5.78 -21.65 -6.32
N GLY A 56 -5.97 -21.00 -7.46
CA GLY A 56 -7.12 -21.17 -8.36
C GLY A 56 -8.31 -20.28 -7.99
N ALA A 57 -9.02 -19.79 -9.01
CA ALA A 57 -10.10 -18.80 -8.85
C ALA A 57 -11.23 -19.25 -7.91
N ASN A 58 -11.55 -20.55 -7.89
CA ASN A 58 -12.65 -21.09 -7.06
C ASN A 58 -12.36 -21.06 -5.55
N ARG A 59 -11.11 -20.81 -5.14
CA ARG A 59 -10.70 -20.84 -3.72
C ARG A 59 -10.35 -19.46 -3.17
N VAL A 60 -10.43 -18.42 -3.99
CA VAL A 60 -9.95 -17.08 -3.64
C VAL A 60 -11.09 -16.08 -3.78
N ALA A 61 -11.30 -15.27 -2.75
CA ALA A 61 -12.29 -14.21 -2.74
C ALA A 61 -11.62 -12.83 -2.82
N LEU A 62 -12.28 -11.91 -3.52
CA LEU A 62 -12.01 -10.47 -3.48
C LEU A 62 -13.21 -9.80 -2.81
N ILE A 63 -13.01 -9.09 -1.71
CA ILE A 63 -14.09 -8.42 -0.98
C ILE A 63 -13.72 -6.97 -0.75
N THR A 64 -14.35 -6.07 -1.49
CA THR A 64 -14.14 -4.63 -1.38
C THR A 64 -15.49 -3.92 -1.30
N GLY A 65 -15.49 -2.59 -1.10
CA GLY A 65 -16.73 -1.81 -1.07
C GLY A 65 -17.51 -1.85 -2.39
N GLU A 66 -16.82 -1.91 -3.53
CA GLU A 66 -17.44 -1.80 -4.86
C GLU A 66 -17.44 -3.12 -5.66
N GLU A 67 -16.52 -4.04 -5.35
CA GLU A 67 -16.39 -5.34 -6.04
C GLU A 67 -16.35 -6.48 -5.03
N LYS A 68 -17.18 -7.49 -5.26
CA LYS A 68 -17.27 -8.69 -4.43
C LYS A 68 -17.30 -9.95 -5.30
N ILE A 69 -16.22 -10.73 -5.22
CA ILE A 69 -16.08 -12.04 -5.83
C ILE A 69 -15.91 -13.05 -4.69
N THR A 70 -16.92 -13.87 -4.42
CA THR A 70 -16.91 -14.82 -3.31
C THR A 70 -17.39 -16.20 -3.76
N PRO A 71 -16.49 -17.03 -4.32
CA PRO A 71 -16.79 -18.43 -4.60
C PRO A 71 -17.22 -19.17 -3.32
N PRO A 72 -18.09 -20.20 -3.42
CA PRO A 72 -18.53 -20.98 -2.26
C PRO A 72 -17.38 -21.60 -1.46
N ASP A 73 -16.34 -22.09 -2.16
CA ASP A 73 -15.19 -22.78 -1.56
C ASP A 73 -14.02 -21.83 -1.23
N ALA A 74 -14.26 -20.53 -1.16
CA ALA A 74 -13.22 -19.55 -0.92
C ALA A 74 -12.58 -19.71 0.47
N ARG A 75 -11.28 -19.98 0.49
CA ARG A 75 -10.46 -20.12 1.71
C ARG A 75 -9.46 -18.98 1.90
N TRP A 76 -9.10 -18.27 0.82
CA TRP A 76 -8.22 -17.10 0.86
C TRP A 76 -9.00 -15.85 0.51
N LEU A 77 -9.03 -14.88 1.41
CA LEU A 77 -9.86 -13.69 1.29
C LEU A 77 -8.99 -12.44 1.21
N LEU A 78 -8.98 -11.80 0.04
CA LEU A 78 -8.26 -10.55 -0.19
C LEU A 78 -9.28 -9.43 -0.13
N CYS A 79 -9.10 -8.51 0.82
CA CYS A 79 -10.14 -7.53 1.10
C CYS A 79 -9.57 -6.16 1.45
N THR A 80 -10.37 -5.12 1.29
CA THR A 80 -10.06 -3.85 1.97
C THR A 80 -10.24 -4.03 3.48
N ALA A 81 -9.46 -3.31 4.30
CA ALA A 81 -9.54 -3.41 5.76
C ALA A 81 -10.97 -3.19 6.29
N GLU A 82 -11.72 -2.30 5.65
CA GLU A 82 -13.14 -2.02 5.91
C GLU A 82 -14.06 -3.20 5.60
N SER A 83 -13.70 -4.02 4.62
CA SER A 83 -14.52 -5.11 4.09
C SER A 83 -14.05 -6.48 4.58
N MET A 84 -13.10 -6.53 5.53
CA MET A 84 -12.69 -7.76 6.20
C MET A 84 -13.92 -8.42 6.86
N PRO A 85 -14.31 -9.62 6.42
CA PRO A 85 -15.43 -10.32 7.04
C PRO A 85 -14.98 -10.92 8.39
N ASP A 86 -15.94 -11.07 9.30
CA ASP A 86 -15.73 -11.87 10.49
C ASP A 86 -15.77 -13.36 10.10
N LYS A 87 -14.59 -13.97 9.98
CA LYS A 87 -14.43 -15.37 9.59
C LYS A 87 -13.30 -16.01 10.36
N ASP A 88 -13.55 -17.23 10.81
CA ASP A 88 -12.54 -18.05 11.45
C ASP A 88 -11.58 -18.66 10.40
N VAL A 89 -10.37 -18.13 10.31
CA VAL A 89 -9.34 -18.54 9.35
C VAL A 89 -8.01 -18.80 10.04
N ALA A 90 -7.14 -19.61 9.42
CA ALA A 90 -5.84 -19.95 10.00
C ALA A 90 -4.89 -18.74 10.06
N PHE A 91 -4.86 -17.92 9.00
CA PHE A 91 -3.99 -16.74 8.90
C PHE A 91 -4.79 -15.44 8.78
N VAL A 92 -4.42 -14.40 9.53
CA VAL A 92 -4.93 -13.03 9.35
C VAL A 92 -3.77 -12.06 9.13
N GLY A 93 -3.84 -11.25 8.06
CA GLY A 93 -2.91 -10.15 7.81
C GLY A 93 -3.59 -8.79 7.82
N ILE A 94 -2.93 -7.78 8.38
CA ILE A 94 -3.39 -6.38 8.35
C ILE A 94 -2.26 -5.55 7.74
N ASP A 95 -2.49 -5.02 6.53
CA ASP A 95 -1.49 -4.22 5.82
C ASP A 95 -1.64 -2.71 6.13
N GLU A 96 -0.50 -2.01 6.10
CA GLU A 96 -0.38 -0.58 6.43
C GLU A 96 -1.06 -0.18 7.75
N ALA A 97 -0.85 -0.95 8.82
CA ALA A 97 -1.52 -0.77 10.11
C ALA A 97 -1.28 0.61 10.77
N GLN A 98 -0.25 1.36 10.35
CA GLN A 98 -0.07 2.76 10.78
C GLN A 98 -1.20 3.70 10.34
N LEU A 99 -2.03 3.30 9.37
CA LEU A 99 -3.25 4.01 9.04
C LEU A 99 -4.27 4.03 10.19
N GLY A 100 -4.05 3.27 11.26
CA GLY A 100 -4.77 3.44 12.53
C GLY A 100 -4.73 4.86 13.09
N ALA A 101 -3.71 5.65 12.75
CA ALA A 101 -3.59 7.05 13.15
C ALA A 101 -4.36 8.03 12.24
N ASP A 102 -5.02 7.54 11.18
CA ASP A 102 -5.82 8.38 10.28
C ASP A 102 -7.11 8.88 10.98
N PRO A 103 -7.40 10.19 10.98
CA PRO A 103 -8.55 10.73 11.71
C PRO A 103 -9.93 10.27 11.19
N GLU A 104 -10.03 9.92 9.91
CA GLU A 104 -11.31 9.59 9.27
C GLU A 104 -11.51 8.07 9.21
N ARG A 105 -10.47 7.33 8.78
CA ARG A 105 -10.56 5.88 8.52
C ARG A 105 -9.78 5.03 9.53
N GLY A 106 -8.97 5.64 10.40
CA GLY A 106 -8.06 4.89 11.29
C GLY A 106 -8.76 4.05 12.35
N HIS A 107 -10.01 4.36 12.68
CA HIS A 107 -10.82 3.53 13.60
C HIS A 107 -10.96 2.08 13.11
N VAL A 108 -11.06 1.87 11.79
CA VAL A 108 -11.14 0.52 11.19
C VAL A 108 -9.83 -0.24 11.40
N PHE A 109 -8.69 0.37 11.07
CA PHE A 109 -7.39 -0.27 11.24
C PHE A 109 -7.06 -0.54 12.71
N THR A 110 -7.43 0.37 13.60
CA THR A 110 -7.28 0.20 15.05
C THR A 110 -8.12 -0.97 15.55
N ASP A 111 -9.38 -1.08 15.12
CA ASP A 111 -10.23 -2.22 15.43
C ASP A 111 -9.60 -3.54 14.95
N ARG A 112 -9.17 -3.60 13.68
CA ARG A 112 -8.54 -4.81 13.13
C ARG A 112 -7.26 -5.18 13.89
N LEU A 113 -6.41 -4.21 14.17
CA LEU A 113 -5.16 -4.42 14.94
C LEU A 113 -5.45 -5.05 16.31
N LEU A 114 -6.49 -4.58 16.99
CA LEU A 114 -6.85 -5.06 18.32
C LEU A 114 -7.60 -6.40 18.31
N ARG A 115 -8.44 -6.66 17.30
CA ARG A 115 -9.44 -7.74 17.36
C ARG A 115 -9.32 -8.82 16.29
N ALA A 116 -8.77 -8.50 15.11
CA ALA A 116 -8.67 -9.49 14.04
C ALA A 116 -7.58 -10.51 14.38
N ARG A 117 -7.94 -11.79 14.47
CA ARG A 117 -7.03 -12.88 14.84
C ARG A 117 -7.22 -14.08 13.93
N GLY A 118 -6.10 -14.64 13.46
CA GLY A 118 -6.06 -15.96 12.87
C GLY A 118 -5.92 -17.03 13.94
N ARG A 119 -6.45 -18.23 13.69
CA ARG A 119 -6.29 -19.37 14.62
C ARG A 119 -4.84 -19.75 14.85
N GLU A 120 -4.01 -19.62 13.81
CA GLU A 120 -2.63 -20.11 13.81
C GLU A 120 -1.64 -18.94 13.78
N GLU A 121 -1.87 -17.94 12.92
CA GLU A 121 -0.98 -16.79 12.76
C GLU A 121 -1.75 -15.49 12.48
N THR A 122 -1.34 -14.42 13.16
CA THR A 122 -1.77 -13.05 12.89
C THR A 122 -0.56 -12.19 12.57
N MET A 123 -0.56 -11.54 11.41
CA MET A 123 0.54 -10.70 10.94
C MET A 123 0.12 -9.25 10.78
N ILE A 124 0.69 -8.37 11.59
CA ILE A 124 0.51 -6.92 11.51
C ILE A 124 1.66 -6.35 10.67
N LEU A 125 1.35 -5.78 9.52
CA LEU A 125 2.36 -5.12 8.67
C LEU A 125 2.25 -3.61 8.83
N GLY A 126 3.37 -2.93 9.02
CA GLY A 126 3.35 -1.48 9.09
C GLY A 126 4.71 -0.81 9.08
N SER A 127 4.67 0.52 9.21
CA SER A 127 5.86 1.35 9.36
C SER A 127 6.50 1.20 10.74
N GLU A 128 7.79 1.54 10.85
CA GLU A 128 8.52 1.52 12.12
C GLU A 128 7.90 2.45 13.18
N ALA A 129 7.27 3.55 12.75
CA ALA A 129 6.59 4.50 13.63
C ALA A 129 5.45 3.86 14.44
N LEU A 130 4.93 2.71 14.01
CA LEU A 130 3.88 1.97 14.70
C LEU A 130 4.40 1.20 15.94
N ARG A 131 5.72 1.00 16.08
CA ARG A 131 6.32 0.17 17.14
C ARG A 131 5.83 0.53 18.56
N PRO A 132 5.80 1.81 18.99
CA PRO A 132 5.34 2.15 20.34
C PRO A 132 3.87 1.76 20.56
N MET A 133 3.02 1.92 19.54
CA MET A 133 1.60 1.58 19.61
C MET A 133 1.40 0.06 19.67
N VAL A 134 2.13 -0.72 18.86
CA VAL A 134 2.07 -2.20 18.94
C VAL A 134 2.46 -2.68 20.33
N LYS A 135 3.56 -2.16 20.90
CA LYS A 135 3.98 -2.53 22.26
C LYS A 135 2.93 -2.20 23.33
N ALA A 136 2.20 -1.09 23.16
CA ALA A 136 1.20 -0.65 24.13
C ALA A 136 -0.14 -1.39 23.98
N LEU A 137 -0.56 -1.67 22.74
CA LEU A 137 -1.90 -2.17 22.43
C LEU A 137 -1.96 -3.69 22.20
N VAL A 138 -0.84 -4.30 21.81
CA VAL A 138 -0.72 -5.73 21.52
C VAL A 138 0.61 -6.23 22.12
N PRO A 139 0.74 -6.25 23.46
CA PRO A 139 2.01 -6.53 24.14
C PRO A 139 2.57 -7.93 23.83
N ASP A 140 1.70 -8.88 23.49
CA ASP A 140 2.08 -10.26 23.15
C ASP A 140 2.58 -10.43 21.71
N ALA A 141 2.57 -9.35 20.90
CA ALA A 141 3.07 -9.41 19.54
C ALA A 141 4.60 -9.45 19.48
N GLU A 142 5.16 -10.44 18.80
CA GLU A 142 6.57 -10.46 18.44
C GLU A 142 6.84 -9.37 17.38
N ILE A 143 7.81 -8.49 17.61
CA ILE A 143 8.12 -7.40 16.68
C ILE A 143 9.37 -7.70 15.87
N VAL A 144 9.20 -7.90 14.57
CA VAL A 144 10.28 -8.18 13.61
C VAL A 144 10.56 -6.95 12.76
N GLY A 145 11.80 -6.47 12.75
CA GLY A 145 12.23 -5.36 11.89
C GLY A 145 12.63 -5.82 10.49
N ARG A 146 12.28 -5.06 9.45
CA ARG A 146 12.73 -5.29 8.07
C ARG A 146 13.49 -4.07 7.52
N PRO A 147 14.80 -4.18 7.22
CA PRO A 147 15.56 -3.09 6.62
C PRO A 147 15.14 -2.86 5.16
N ARG A 148 15.23 -1.61 4.68
CA ARG A 148 14.92 -1.24 3.28
C ARG A 148 15.88 -1.96 2.32
N PHE A 149 15.36 -2.44 1.19
CA PHE A 149 16.19 -3.09 0.17
C PHE A 149 17.15 -2.14 -0.56
N SER A 150 16.84 -0.84 -0.55
CA SER A 150 17.64 0.18 -1.22
C SER A 150 18.01 1.34 -0.29
N THR A 151 19.18 1.93 -0.52
CA THR A 151 19.61 3.16 0.14
C THR A 151 19.01 4.37 -0.57
N LEU A 152 18.52 5.35 0.19
CA LEU A 152 18.08 6.65 -0.34
C LEU A 152 19.12 7.72 -0.03
N SER A 153 19.40 8.57 -1.00
CA SER A 153 20.29 9.73 -0.85
C SER A 153 19.60 11.01 -1.32
N TYR A 154 19.78 12.10 -0.59
CA TYR A 154 19.25 13.40 -0.99
C TYR A 154 20.12 14.05 -2.07
N ALA A 155 19.52 14.38 -3.22
CA ALA A 155 20.22 14.92 -4.39
C ALA A 155 20.24 16.47 -4.48
N GLY A 156 19.71 17.16 -3.47
CA GLY A 156 19.58 18.62 -3.45
C GLY A 156 18.40 19.17 -4.25
N ALA A 157 18.12 20.47 -4.07
CA ALA A 157 17.15 21.18 -4.89
C ALA A 157 17.68 21.41 -6.31
N ARG A 158 16.89 21.08 -7.33
CA ARG A 158 17.26 21.24 -8.75
C ARG A 158 16.10 21.85 -9.54
N LYS A 159 16.43 22.65 -10.55
CA LYS A 159 15.45 23.09 -11.56
C LYS A 159 14.91 21.87 -12.30
N ILE A 160 13.65 21.93 -12.74
CA ILE A 160 13.00 20.83 -13.46
C ILE A 160 13.80 20.38 -14.69
N SER A 161 14.45 21.33 -15.38
CA SER A 161 15.28 21.06 -16.54
C SER A 161 16.55 20.27 -16.23
N ARG A 162 16.93 20.11 -14.96
CA ARG A 162 18.10 19.33 -14.52
C ARG A 162 17.72 18.02 -13.83
N LEU A 163 16.45 17.64 -13.85
CA LEU A 163 16.02 16.36 -13.31
C LEU A 163 16.53 15.23 -14.21
N PRO A 164 17.07 14.14 -13.62
CA PRO A 164 17.48 12.98 -14.39
C PRO A 164 16.26 12.38 -15.10
N LYS A 165 16.51 11.69 -16.21
CA LYS A 165 15.49 10.82 -16.82
C LYS A 165 15.00 9.79 -15.81
N ARG A 166 13.81 9.25 -16.01
CA ARG A 166 13.15 8.28 -15.11
C ARG A 166 12.82 8.88 -13.73
N SER A 167 12.54 10.19 -13.68
CA SER A 167 12.11 10.87 -12.45
C SER A 167 10.59 10.82 -12.27
N ALA A 168 10.15 10.52 -11.06
CA ALA A 168 8.80 10.81 -10.59
C ALA A 168 8.78 12.15 -9.85
N ILE A 169 7.92 13.07 -10.24
CA ILE A 169 7.73 14.38 -9.62
C ILE A 169 6.42 14.37 -8.86
N VAL A 170 6.48 14.55 -7.55
CA VAL A 170 5.33 14.61 -6.65
C VAL A 170 4.92 16.06 -6.43
N ALA A 171 3.65 16.35 -6.72
CA ALA A 171 2.98 17.62 -6.48
C ALA A 171 1.75 17.40 -5.57
N PHE A 172 1.23 18.45 -4.95
CA PHE A 172 0.15 18.30 -3.95
C PHE A 172 -1.20 18.83 -4.40
N SER A 173 -1.31 19.34 -5.63
CA SER A 173 -2.59 19.71 -6.24
C SER A 173 -2.66 19.22 -7.69
N ALA A 174 -3.88 19.00 -8.19
CA ALA A 174 -4.09 18.64 -9.59
C ALA A 174 -3.59 19.73 -10.54
N GLU A 175 -3.77 21.00 -10.16
CA GLU A 175 -3.27 22.16 -10.91
C GLU A 175 -1.74 22.12 -11.05
N GLU A 176 -1.02 21.89 -9.94
CA GLU A 176 0.44 21.80 -9.95
C GLU A 176 0.92 20.59 -10.77
N VAL A 177 0.25 19.43 -10.65
CA VAL A 177 0.53 18.25 -11.49
C VAL A 177 0.44 18.59 -12.97
N TYR A 178 -0.65 19.22 -13.43
CA TYR A 178 -0.82 19.59 -14.83
C TYR A 178 0.19 20.65 -15.28
N ALA A 179 0.47 21.66 -14.45
CA ALA A 179 1.44 22.70 -14.77
C ALA A 179 2.86 22.12 -14.95
N VAL A 180 3.28 21.25 -14.04
CA VAL A 180 4.58 20.55 -14.12
C VAL A 180 4.63 19.61 -15.33
N ALA A 181 3.56 18.86 -15.59
CA ALA A 181 3.47 17.97 -16.75
C ALA A 181 3.55 18.72 -18.08
N GLU A 182 2.86 19.85 -18.22
CA GLU A 182 2.94 20.69 -19.42
C GLU A 182 4.32 21.31 -19.61
N MET A 183 4.97 21.74 -18.53
CA MET A 183 6.35 22.22 -18.58
C MET A 183 7.31 21.12 -19.05
N LEU A 184 7.17 19.89 -18.56
CA LEU A 184 7.96 18.73 -19.01
C LEU A 184 7.65 18.36 -20.46
N ARG A 185 6.38 18.39 -20.87
CA ARG A 185 5.98 18.15 -22.26
C ARG A 185 6.69 19.11 -23.22
N ARG A 186 6.75 20.41 -22.88
CA ARG A 186 7.43 21.44 -23.69
C ARG A 186 8.95 21.30 -23.70
N LEU A 187 9.57 20.95 -22.57
CA LEU A 187 11.04 20.92 -22.44
C LEU A 187 11.67 19.57 -22.77
N ARG A 188 10.92 18.47 -22.65
CA ARG A 188 11.43 17.10 -22.64
C ARG A 188 10.61 16.12 -23.49
N GLY A 189 9.55 16.57 -24.16
CA GLY A 189 8.79 15.77 -25.12
C GLY A 189 7.62 14.97 -24.53
N GLY A 190 7.50 14.85 -23.20
CA GLY A 190 6.35 14.20 -22.58
C GLY A 190 6.50 13.90 -21.10
N ALA A 191 5.37 13.65 -20.44
CA ALA A 191 5.29 13.14 -19.08
C ALA A 191 4.00 12.32 -18.90
N ALA A 192 4.08 11.23 -18.16
CA ALA A 192 2.91 10.51 -17.65
C ALA A 192 2.31 11.28 -16.46
N VAL A 193 0.99 11.24 -16.31
CA VAL A 193 0.26 11.93 -15.24
C VAL A 193 -0.51 10.92 -14.40
N VAL A 194 -0.25 10.88 -13.09
CA VAL A 194 -0.94 9.99 -12.16
C VAL A 194 -1.54 10.77 -10.99
N MET A 195 -2.86 10.74 -10.84
CA MET A 195 -3.54 11.39 -9.74
C MET A 195 -4.61 10.47 -9.15
N GLY A 196 -4.93 10.67 -7.87
CA GLY A 196 -5.97 9.89 -7.18
C GLY A 196 -7.34 9.95 -7.86
N ALA A 197 -7.66 11.07 -8.51
CA ALA A 197 -8.92 11.26 -9.26
C ALA A 197 -9.00 10.47 -10.58
N LEU A 198 -7.89 9.97 -11.11
CA LEU A 198 -7.90 9.18 -12.34
C LEU A 198 -8.49 7.79 -12.10
N SER A 199 -9.28 7.31 -13.07
CA SER A 199 -9.79 5.95 -13.08
C SER A 199 -8.65 4.93 -12.98
N PRO A 200 -8.87 3.74 -12.38
CA PRO A 200 -7.83 2.71 -12.28
C PRO A 200 -7.23 2.34 -13.65
N ARG A 201 -8.07 2.24 -14.69
CA ARG A 201 -7.62 1.93 -16.06
C ARG A 201 -6.68 3.01 -16.60
N THR A 202 -7.07 4.28 -16.46
CA THR A 202 -6.24 5.42 -16.90
C THR A 202 -4.93 5.47 -16.14
N ARG A 203 -4.97 5.26 -14.82
CA ARG A 203 -3.79 5.28 -13.95
C ARG A 203 -2.79 4.19 -14.36
N ASN A 204 -3.26 2.97 -14.56
CA ASN A 204 -2.42 1.85 -14.96
C ASN A 204 -1.82 2.07 -16.36
N ALA A 205 -2.58 2.63 -17.30
CA ALA A 205 -2.07 2.97 -18.63
C ALA A 205 -0.95 4.04 -18.57
N GLN A 206 -1.11 5.07 -17.73
CA GLN A 206 -0.08 6.11 -17.53
C GLN A 206 1.20 5.53 -16.91
N VAL A 207 1.06 4.64 -15.92
CA VAL A 207 2.21 3.94 -15.32
C VAL A 207 2.88 3.01 -16.34
N ALA A 208 2.10 2.27 -17.14
CA ALA A 208 2.62 1.38 -18.18
C ALA A 208 3.43 2.16 -19.24
N MET A 209 2.90 3.30 -19.71
CA MET A 209 3.61 4.20 -20.64
C MET A 209 4.95 4.67 -20.06
N PHE A 210 4.98 5.07 -18.79
CA PHE A 210 6.23 5.43 -18.12
C PHE A 210 7.19 4.23 -18.01
N GLN A 211 6.70 3.06 -17.60
CA GLN A 211 7.56 1.87 -17.46
C GLN A 211 8.12 1.38 -18.79
N ALA A 212 7.34 1.43 -19.87
CA ALA A 212 7.75 1.09 -21.23
C ALA A 212 8.80 2.06 -21.81
N GLY A 213 9.03 3.21 -21.17
CA GLY A 213 9.98 4.21 -21.62
C GLY A 213 9.46 5.09 -22.75
N GLU A 214 8.15 5.06 -23.03
CA GLU A 214 7.50 6.00 -23.97
C GLU A 214 7.62 7.45 -23.48
N VAL A 215 7.68 7.64 -22.15
CA VAL A 215 7.97 8.92 -21.51
C VAL A 215 9.01 8.77 -20.41
N ASP A 216 9.91 9.75 -20.31
CA ASP A 216 11.02 9.75 -19.33
C ASP A 216 10.59 10.24 -17.94
N TYR A 217 9.42 10.87 -17.80
CA TYR A 217 8.99 11.54 -16.58
C TYR A 217 7.58 11.13 -16.18
N LEU A 218 7.36 11.00 -14.88
CA LEU A 218 6.05 10.81 -14.26
C LEU A 218 5.76 12.00 -13.36
N VAL A 219 4.61 12.65 -13.50
CA VAL A 219 4.14 13.69 -12.58
C VAL A 219 2.91 13.17 -11.86
N ALA A 220 2.89 13.28 -10.53
CA ALA A 220 1.83 12.69 -9.77
C ALA A 220 1.49 13.40 -8.48
N THR A 221 0.31 13.11 -7.93
CA THR A 221 0.05 13.40 -6.52
C THR A 221 0.68 12.37 -5.61
N ASP A 222 0.65 12.62 -4.30
CA ASP A 222 1.05 11.68 -3.24
C ASP A 222 0.34 10.32 -3.29
N ALA A 223 -0.71 10.19 -4.11
CA ALA A 223 -1.37 8.93 -4.44
C ALA A 223 -0.42 7.87 -5.03
N ILE A 224 0.77 8.23 -5.55
CA ILE A 224 1.76 7.23 -6.00
C ILE A 224 2.48 6.53 -4.84
N GLY A 225 2.44 7.11 -3.64
CA GLY A 225 3.10 6.56 -2.46
C GLY A 225 2.49 5.25 -1.98
N MET A 226 1.28 4.91 -2.44
CA MET A 226 0.54 3.71 -2.06
C MET A 226 -0.16 3.10 -3.27
N GLY A 227 -0.04 1.79 -3.45
CA GLY A 227 -0.92 1.04 -4.36
C GLY A 227 -0.53 1.05 -5.84
N LEU A 228 0.69 1.46 -6.20
CA LEU A 228 1.22 1.28 -7.54
C LEU A 228 2.63 0.67 -7.46
N ASN A 229 2.82 -0.46 -8.14
CA ASN A 229 4.14 -1.05 -8.31
C ASN A 229 4.82 -0.42 -9.54
N MET A 230 5.89 0.35 -9.32
CA MET A 230 6.63 0.99 -10.41
C MET A 230 8.11 1.20 -10.11
N ASP A 231 8.93 1.04 -11.15
CA ASP A 231 10.37 1.26 -11.07
C ASP A 231 10.72 2.74 -11.27
N VAL A 232 11.05 3.39 -10.16
CA VAL A 232 11.46 4.80 -10.11
C VAL A 232 12.87 4.91 -9.54
N ALA A 233 13.77 5.53 -10.32
CA ALA A 233 15.15 5.76 -9.89
C ALA A 233 15.34 7.07 -9.13
N HIS A 234 14.45 8.04 -9.35
CA HIS A 234 14.55 9.38 -8.75
C HIS A 234 13.17 9.93 -8.41
N VAL A 235 13.01 10.47 -7.20
CA VAL A 235 11.79 11.16 -6.75
C VAL A 235 12.12 12.62 -6.49
N ALA A 236 11.37 13.53 -7.11
CA ALA A 236 11.43 14.97 -6.86
C ALA A 236 10.12 15.44 -6.26
N PHE A 237 10.18 16.44 -5.38
CA PHE A 237 8.98 17.12 -4.87
C PHE A 237 8.90 18.51 -5.54
N ALA A 238 7.78 18.80 -6.19
CA ALA A 238 7.52 20.10 -6.81
C ALA A 238 7.34 21.21 -5.75
N SER A 239 6.75 20.83 -4.62
CA SER A 239 6.55 21.67 -3.44
C SER A 239 6.86 20.85 -2.18
N LEU A 240 7.15 21.51 -1.06
CA LEU A 240 7.21 20.88 0.28
C LEU A 240 6.01 21.28 1.14
N ASN A 241 5.06 22.01 0.59
CA ASN A 241 3.84 22.45 1.26
C ASN A 241 2.64 21.67 0.73
N LYS A 242 1.83 21.13 1.64
CA LYS A 242 0.62 20.37 1.33
C LYS A 242 -0.55 20.92 2.14
N PHE A 243 -1.71 21.05 1.50
CA PHE A 243 -2.99 21.25 2.19
C PHE A 243 -3.54 19.89 2.66
N ASP A 244 -3.85 19.76 3.96
CA ASP A 244 -4.38 18.52 4.55
C ASP A 244 -5.91 18.53 4.75
N GLY A 245 -6.61 19.47 4.09
CA GLY A 245 -8.05 19.70 4.30
C GLY A 245 -8.36 20.74 5.37
N LYS A 246 -7.39 21.06 6.25
CA LYS A 246 -7.55 22.06 7.32
C LYS A 246 -6.55 23.20 7.20
N ARG A 247 -5.28 22.91 6.92
CA ARG A 247 -4.21 23.91 6.84
C ARG A 247 -3.13 23.53 5.83
N GLN A 248 -2.36 24.53 5.40
CA GLN A 248 -1.09 24.31 4.72
C GLN A 248 -0.05 23.86 5.74
N ARG A 249 0.60 22.72 5.50
CA ARG A 249 1.69 22.18 6.32
C ARG A 249 2.91 21.88 5.47
N ARG A 250 4.09 22.03 6.06
CA ARG A 250 5.35 21.60 5.48
C ARG A 250 5.55 20.09 5.71
N LEU A 251 6.08 19.39 4.72
CA LEU A 251 6.50 17.98 4.82
C LEU A 251 7.70 17.78 5.74
#